data_AF-A0A2E0BI43-F1
#
_entry.id   AF-A0A2E0BI43-F1
#
_cell.length_a   1.000
_cell.length_b   1.000
_cell.length_c   1.000
_cell.angle_alpha   90.00
_cell.angle_beta   90.00
_cell.angle_gamma   90.00
#
_symmetry.space_group_name_H-M   'P 1'
#
loop_
_entity.id
_entity.type
_entity.pdbx_description
1 polymer ?
#
loop_
_entity_poly.entity_id
_entity_poly.type
_entity_poly.pdbx_seq_one_letter_code
_entity_poly.pdbx_strand_id
1 'polypeptide(L)'
;MAKPSSREELKQYCLRKLGKPVLEVNVDDDQIEDLIDDAVQLYHERHGEGIDRVFLKHKLTKEERTAMVGVAQTTTVTDTFGGISSADYTEQANYLPLPDTIIGVNKIFKMDSSTLSAGMFNIKYQLFLNDLYYYGAIDLLNYSQTKSYLETIDY
;
A
#
# COMPACT_ATOMS: atom_id res chain seq x y z
N MET A 1 12.64 -19.90 6.87
CA MET A 1 12.14 -20.89 5.89
C MET A 1 13.26 -21.22 4.93
N ALA A 2 13.48 -22.49 4.60
CA ALA A 2 14.40 -22.85 3.53
C ALA A 2 13.91 -22.19 2.24
N LYS A 3 14.71 -21.31 1.66
CA LYS A 3 14.47 -20.77 0.31
C LYS A 3 15.16 -21.75 -0.65
N PRO A 4 14.42 -22.63 -1.34
CA PRO A 4 15.03 -23.51 -2.33
C PRO A 4 15.69 -22.64 -3.40
N SER A 5 16.95 -22.96 -3.70
CA SER A 5 17.80 -22.22 -4.64
C SER A 5 17.94 -22.93 -5.99
N SER A 6 17.51 -24.20 -6.06
CA SER A 6 17.53 -25.03 -7.25
C SER A 6 16.20 -25.76 -7.45
N ARG A 7 15.94 -26.20 -8.69
CA ARG A 7 14.76 -26.99 -9.08
C ARG A 7 14.68 -28.31 -8.29
N GLU A 8 15.81 -28.94 -8.06
CA GLU A 8 15.94 -30.15 -7.23
C GLU A 8 15.50 -29.91 -5.78
N GLU A 9 15.96 -28.80 -5.18
CA GLU A 9 15.59 -28.42 -3.81
C GLU A 9 14.10 -28.08 -3.70
N LEU A 10 13.53 -27.44 -4.74
CA LEU A 10 12.10 -27.15 -4.82
C LEU A 10 11.27 -28.45 -4.88
N LYS A 11 11.68 -29.41 -5.72
CA LYS A 11 11.05 -30.72 -5.84
C LYS A 11 11.03 -31.46 -4.50
N GLN A 12 12.17 -31.54 -3.82
CA GLN A 12 12.27 -32.18 -2.50
C GLN A 12 11.50 -31.42 -1.41
N TYR A 13 11.41 -30.10 -1.51
CA TYR A 13 10.58 -29.29 -0.62
C TYR A 13 9.08 -29.60 -0.79
N CYS A 14 8.59 -29.66 -2.02
CA CYS A 14 7.20 -29.99 -2.34
C CYS A 14 6.82 -31.42 -1.90
N LEU A 15 7.67 -32.41 -2.18
CA LEU A 15 7.44 -33.80 -1.76
C LEU A 15 7.38 -33.94 -0.23
N ARG A 16 8.20 -33.18 0.50
CA ARG A 16 8.16 -33.15 1.97
C ARG A 16 6.89 -32.52 2.52
N LYS A 17 6.37 -31.49 1.84
CA LYS A 17 5.08 -30.89 2.17
C LYS A 17 3.91 -31.84 1.90
N LEU A 18 4.02 -32.68 0.88
CA LEU A 18 3.05 -33.73 0.54
C LEU A 18 3.12 -34.96 1.48
N GLY A 19 4.10 -35.03 2.38
CA GLY A 19 4.20 -36.08 3.41
C GLY A 19 5.24 -37.16 3.15
N LYS A 20 6.08 -37.04 2.11
CA LYS A 20 7.29 -37.86 1.99
C LYS A 20 8.21 -37.53 3.19
N PRO A 21 8.67 -38.51 4.00
CA PRO A 21 8.91 -39.93 3.72
C PRO A 21 7.85 -40.92 4.25
N VAL A 22 6.79 -40.44 4.90
CA VAL A 22 5.79 -41.31 5.57
C VAL A 22 4.75 -41.82 4.57
N LEU A 23 4.36 -40.97 3.62
CA LEU A 23 3.49 -41.33 2.49
C LEU A 23 4.35 -41.58 1.25
N GLU A 24 4.14 -42.74 0.61
CA GLU A 24 4.71 -43.04 -0.69
C GLU A 24 3.92 -42.30 -1.77
N VAL A 25 4.54 -41.27 -2.34
CA VAL A 25 3.98 -40.49 -3.45
C VAL A 25 4.41 -41.16 -4.75
N ASN A 26 3.51 -41.95 -5.35
CA ASN A 26 3.74 -42.67 -6.60
C ASN A 26 3.43 -41.78 -7.80
N VAL A 27 4.35 -40.86 -8.11
CA VAL A 27 4.29 -39.98 -9.28
C VAL A 27 5.65 -40.05 -9.97
N ASP A 28 5.65 -40.03 -11.30
CA ASP A 28 6.89 -40.03 -12.07
C ASP A 28 7.66 -38.73 -11.86
N ASP A 29 8.99 -38.80 -11.92
CA ASP A 29 9.88 -37.67 -11.70
C ASP A 29 9.71 -36.58 -12.76
N ASP A 30 9.42 -36.98 -14.01
CA ASP A 30 9.15 -36.09 -15.15
C ASP A 30 7.82 -35.34 -14.96
N GLN A 31 6.78 -36.00 -14.47
CA GLN A 31 5.48 -35.37 -14.21
C GLN A 31 5.57 -34.26 -13.16
N ILE A 32 6.44 -34.43 -12.17
CA ILE A 32 6.68 -33.40 -11.14
C ILE A 32 7.39 -32.19 -11.76
N GLU A 33 8.30 -32.42 -12.70
CA GLU A 33 9.02 -31.34 -13.38
C GLU A 33 8.12 -30.54 -14.31
N ASP A 34 7.27 -31.19 -15.10
CA ASP A 34 6.27 -30.52 -15.95
C ASP A 34 5.32 -29.65 -15.10
N LEU A 35 4.84 -30.17 -13.97
CA LEU A 35 3.98 -29.43 -13.04
C LEU A 35 4.68 -28.21 -12.40
N ILE A 36 5.99 -28.30 -12.16
CA ILE A 36 6.78 -27.17 -11.66
C ILE A 36 6.86 -26.08 -12.72
N ASP A 37 7.08 -26.45 -13.99
CA ASP A 37 7.11 -25.49 -15.09
C ASP A 37 5.75 -24.82 -15.31
N ASP A 38 4.66 -25.60 -15.33
CA ASP A 38 3.30 -25.07 -15.43
C ASP A 38 2.99 -24.12 -14.27
N ALA A 39 3.44 -24.43 -13.04
CA ALA A 39 3.24 -23.56 -11.89
C ALA A 39 4.03 -22.24 -11.99
N VAL A 40 5.26 -22.30 -12.50
CA VAL A 40 6.08 -21.11 -12.75
C VAL A 40 5.48 -20.27 -13.88
N GLN A 41 4.98 -20.91 -14.94
CA GLN A 41 4.28 -20.23 -16.02
C GLN A 41 3.00 -19.56 -15.50
N LEU A 42 2.18 -20.25 -14.71
CA LEU A 42 0.99 -19.70 -14.07
C LEU A 42 1.33 -18.51 -13.16
N TYR A 43 2.45 -18.57 -12.44
CA TYR A 43 2.95 -17.46 -11.63
C TYR A 43 3.32 -16.26 -12.49
N HIS A 44 4.05 -16.46 -13.60
CA HIS A 44 4.38 -15.38 -14.53
C HIS A 44 3.13 -14.75 -15.16
N GLU A 45 2.13 -15.56 -15.52
CA GLU A 45 0.89 -15.10 -16.14
C GLU A 45 -0.02 -14.33 -15.17
N ARG A 46 -0.07 -14.71 -13.89
CA ARG A 46 -0.99 -14.10 -12.90
C ARG A 46 -0.35 -13.09 -11.96
N HIS A 47 0.91 -13.28 -11.61
CA HIS A 47 1.63 -12.51 -10.60
C HIS A 47 3.07 -12.20 -11.07
N GLY A 48 3.25 -11.92 -12.36
CA GLY A 48 4.58 -11.73 -12.98
C GLY A 48 5.47 -10.66 -12.34
N GLU A 49 4.90 -9.71 -11.59
CA GLU A 49 5.65 -8.67 -10.87
C GLU A 49 5.92 -9.05 -9.39
N GLY A 50 5.29 -10.12 -8.87
CA GLY A 50 5.38 -10.51 -7.46
C GLY A 50 4.80 -9.50 -6.46
N ILE A 51 4.02 -8.53 -6.96
CA ILE A 51 3.43 -7.46 -6.16
C ILE A 51 1.99 -7.81 -5.82
N ASP A 52 1.68 -7.84 -4.53
CA ASP A 52 0.31 -7.98 -4.04
C ASP A 52 -0.20 -6.68 -3.41
N ARG A 53 -1.49 -6.40 -3.54
CA ARG A 53 -2.11 -5.18 -3.00
C ARG A 53 -2.50 -5.42 -1.54
N VAL A 54 -1.72 -4.85 -0.64
CA VAL A 54 -1.97 -4.93 0.81
C VAL A 54 -2.41 -3.59 1.39
N PHE A 55 -3.29 -3.63 2.40
CA PHE A 55 -3.69 -2.45 3.16
C PHE A 55 -2.88 -2.37 4.46
N LEU A 56 -2.12 -1.30 4.63
CA LEU A 56 -1.38 -1.01 5.85
C LEU A 56 -2.11 0.06 6.66
N LYS A 57 -2.25 -0.20 7.97
CA LYS A 57 -2.78 0.76 8.94
C LYS A 57 -1.62 1.31 9.78
N HIS A 58 -1.39 2.61 9.70
CA HIS A 58 -0.46 3.31 10.58
C HIS A 58 -1.21 4.43 11.29
N LYS A 59 -1.05 4.50 12.62
CA LYS A 59 -1.63 5.55 13.45
C LYS A 59 -0.51 6.54 13.77
N LEU A 60 -0.63 7.76 13.24
CA LEU A 60 0.28 8.84 13.58
C LEU A 60 0.20 9.14 15.09
N THR A 61 1.33 8.96 15.78
CA THR A 61 1.48 9.31 17.19
C THR A 61 1.79 10.81 17.34
N LYS A 62 1.66 11.34 18.57
CA LYS A 62 1.93 12.78 18.82
C LYS A 62 3.42 13.07 18.70
N GLU A 63 4.24 12.10 19.07
CA GLU A 63 5.70 12.13 19.02
C GLU A 63 6.17 12.17 17.57
N GLU A 64 5.62 11.31 16.69
CA GLU A 64 5.89 11.34 15.26
C GLU A 64 5.43 12.66 14.62
N ARG A 65 4.24 13.16 14.98
CA ARG A 65 3.76 14.46 14.49
C ARG A 65 4.68 15.61 14.91
N THR A 66 5.26 15.54 16.10
CA THR A 66 6.20 16.57 16.58
C THR A 66 7.55 16.45 15.85
N ALA A 67 8.00 15.22 15.57
CA ALA A 67 9.24 14.98 14.83
C ALA A 67 9.15 15.42 13.35
N MET A 68 8.00 15.22 12.70
CA MET A 68 7.76 15.66 11.31
C MET A 68 7.75 17.19 11.15
N VAL A 69 7.47 17.93 12.23
CA VAL A 69 7.51 19.41 12.25
C VAL A 69 8.92 19.93 12.52
N GLY A 70 9.87 19.06 12.90
CA GLY A 70 11.26 19.41 13.16
C GLY A 70 12.04 19.80 11.90
N VAL A 71 13.06 20.63 12.08
CA VAL A 71 14.05 20.95 11.02
C VAL A 71 14.90 19.71 10.77
N ALA A 72 14.87 19.20 9.55
CA ALA A 72 15.52 17.95 9.18
C ALA A 72 16.96 18.12 8.73
N GLN A 73 17.26 19.20 8.00
CA GLN A 73 18.61 19.59 7.64
C GLN A 73 18.70 21.12 7.50
N THR A 74 19.83 21.67 7.93
CA THR A 74 20.22 23.06 7.66
C THR A 74 21.37 23.02 6.67
N THR A 75 21.15 23.57 5.47
CA THR A 75 22.22 23.76 4.49
C THR A 75 22.68 25.20 4.56
N THR A 76 23.89 25.42 5.06
CA THR A 76 24.52 26.73 5.12
C THR A 76 25.31 26.95 3.82
N VAL A 77 24.95 28.00 3.09
CA VAL A 77 25.69 28.43 1.89
C VAL A 77 26.52 29.66 2.25
N THR A 78 27.83 29.57 2.03
CA THR A 78 28.78 30.66 2.29
C THR A 78 29.18 31.34 0.98
N ASP A 79 28.91 32.62 0.85
CA ASP A 79 29.35 33.45 -0.28
C ASP A 79 30.73 34.07 0.02
N THR A 80 31.64 34.03 -0.94
CA THR A 80 33.02 34.55 -0.79
C THR A 80 33.22 35.89 -1.51
N PHE A 81 32.22 36.42 -2.22
CA PHE A 81 32.37 37.59 -3.10
C PHE A 81 31.73 38.90 -2.59
N GLY A 82 31.44 38.98 -1.29
CA GLY A 82 31.02 40.22 -0.61
C GLY A 82 29.51 40.49 -0.70
N GLY A 83 28.84 40.36 0.44
CA GLY A 83 27.38 40.39 0.59
C GLY A 83 26.97 39.67 1.89
N ILE A 84 25.73 39.16 1.96
CA ILE A 84 25.28 38.29 3.08
C ILE A 84 26.27 37.13 3.21
N SER A 85 27.01 37.08 4.33
CA SER A 85 28.18 36.22 4.48
C SER A 85 27.84 34.73 4.67
N SER A 86 26.60 34.43 5.09
CA SER A 86 26.05 33.08 5.12
C SER A 86 24.52 33.14 5.11
N ALA A 87 23.87 32.25 4.37
CA ALA A 87 22.43 32.04 4.43
C ALA A 87 22.15 30.59 4.85
N ASP A 88 21.30 30.44 5.88
CA ASP A 88 20.87 29.14 6.38
C ASP A 88 19.50 28.79 5.80
N TYR A 89 19.45 27.68 5.07
CA TYR A 89 18.21 27.12 4.53
C TYR A 89 17.83 25.91 5.37
N THR A 90 16.65 25.95 6.00
CA THR A 90 16.11 24.87 6.80
C THR A 90 15.01 24.14 6.05
N GLU A 91 15.15 22.82 5.90
CA GLU A 91 14.14 21.96 5.29
C GLU A 91 13.42 21.12 6.35
N GLN A 92 12.12 20.91 6.18
CA GLN A 92 11.30 20.06 7.06
C GLN A 92 11.22 18.63 6.50
N ALA A 93 11.36 17.61 7.37
CA ALA A 93 11.15 16.21 6.98
C ALA A 93 9.66 15.84 7.15
N ASN A 94 8.86 16.15 6.13
CA ASN A 94 7.43 15.82 6.09
C ASN A 94 7.16 14.46 5.38
N TYR A 95 7.93 13.41 5.66
CA TYR A 95 7.75 12.10 5.03
C TYR A 95 7.65 10.97 6.06
N LEU A 96 6.77 10.00 5.82
CA LEU A 96 6.67 8.80 6.65
C LEU A 96 7.55 7.69 6.03
N PRO A 97 8.55 7.15 6.74
CA PRO A 97 9.34 6.04 6.23
C PRO A 97 8.48 4.79 6.07
N LEU A 98 8.66 4.11 4.95
CA LEU A 98 7.96 2.87 4.61
C LEU A 98 8.95 1.69 4.62
N PRO A 99 8.50 0.48 5.01
CA PRO A 99 9.29 -0.73 4.83
C PRO A 99 9.76 -0.93 3.37
N ASP A 100 10.96 -1.49 3.20
CA ASP A 100 11.58 -1.79 1.90
C ASP A 100 10.75 -2.74 1.01
N THR A 101 9.92 -3.58 1.63
CA THR A 101 8.95 -4.45 0.94
C THR A 101 7.87 -3.69 0.15
N ILE A 102 7.66 -2.40 0.41
CA ILE A 102 6.64 -1.58 -0.26
C ILE A 102 7.25 -0.89 -1.47
N ILE A 103 6.81 -1.32 -2.65
CA ILE A 103 7.30 -0.78 -3.93
C ILE A 103 6.58 0.52 -4.30
N GLY A 104 5.33 0.72 -3.82
CA GLY A 104 4.57 1.94 -4.09
C GLY A 104 3.27 2.06 -3.30
N VAL A 105 2.78 3.29 -3.17
CA VAL A 105 1.50 3.61 -2.51
C VAL A 105 0.49 4.06 -3.55
N ASN A 106 -0.56 3.27 -3.75
CA ASN A 106 -1.63 3.61 -4.71
C ASN A 106 -2.64 4.63 -4.17
N LYS A 107 -2.97 4.56 -2.88
CA LYS A 107 -3.97 5.42 -2.25
C LYS A 107 -3.78 5.48 -0.75
N ILE A 108 -3.94 6.68 -0.18
CA ILE A 108 -3.96 6.90 1.28
C ILE A 108 -5.43 7.11 1.68
N PHE A 109 -5.90 6.32 2.64
CA PHE A 109 -7.23 6.47 3.21
C PHE A 109 -7.14 7.31 4.49
N LYS A 110 -7.69 8.53 4.48
CA LYS A 110 -7.85 9.33 5.69
C LYS A 110 -8.96 8.71 6.55
N MET A 111 -8.58 8.14 7.69
CA MET A 111 -9.53 7.72 8.72
C MET A 111 -9.58 8.84 9.76
N ASP A 112 -10.54 9.75 9.60
CA ASP A 112 -10.84 10.74 10.62
C ASP A 112 -11.52 10.04 11.81
N SER A 113 -11.43 10.64 13.01
CA SER A 113 -12.02 10.16 14.27
C SER A 113 -13.26 10.95 14.68
N SER A 114 -13.63 11.98 13.91
CA SER A 114 -14.81 12.80 14.17
C SER A 114 -16.11 12.01 13.98
N THR A 115 -16.87 11.76 15.04
CA THR A 115 -18.07 10.90 15.10
C THR A 115 -19.18 11.20 14.09
N LEU A 116 -19.14 12.37 13.44
CA LEU A 116 -20.06 12.78 12.37
C LEU A 116 -19.57 12.39 10.96
N SER A 117 -18.25 12.22 10.79
CA SER A 117 -17.57 12.00 9.49
C SER A 117 -16.72 10.70 9.43
N ALA A 118 -16.51 10.07 10.58
CA ALA A 118 -15.51 9.02 10.77
C ALA A 118 -16.10 7.62 10.68
N GLY A 119 -15.46 6.79 9.85
CA GLY A 119 -15.77 5.38 9.70
C GLY A 119 -16.43 5.04 8.37
N MET A 120 -16.22 3.81 7.91
CA MET A 120 -16.82 3.31 6.66
C MET A 120 -18.37 3.25 6.70
N PHE A 121 -18.98 3.57 7.85
CA PHE A 121 -20.42 3.63 8.10
C PHE A 121 -20.91 5.02 8.54
N ASN A 122 -20.23 6.09 8.13
CA ASN A 122 -20.62 7.48 8.37
C ASN A 122 -22.02 7.80 7.75
N ILE A 123 -22.70 8.82 8.26
CA ILE A 123 -23.87 9.50 7.66
C ILE A 123 -23.76 9.65 6.12
N LYS A 124 -22.58 9.90 5.53
CA LYS A 124 -22.40 9.88 4.06
C LYS A 124 -22.76 8.53 3.42
N TYR A 125 -22.41 7.42 4.06
CA TYR A 125 -22.80 6.06 3.66
C TYR A 125 -24.29 5.80 3.92
N GLN A 126 -24.85 6.31 5.02
CA GLN A 126 -26.29 6.22 5.28
C GLN A 126 -27.11 7.07 4.30
N LEU A 127 -26.62 8.22 3.86
CA LEU A 127 -27.23 9.06 2.83
C LEU A 127 -27.16 8.37 1.47
N PHE A 128 -26.03 7.76 1.10
CA PHE A 128 -25.93 6.94 -0.12
C PHE A 128 -26.96 5.78 -0.13
N LEU A 129 -27.20 5.14 1.02
CA LEU A 129 -28.17 4.06 1.13
C LEU A 129 -29.63 4.54 1.23
N ASN A 130 -29.90 5.71 1.81
CA ASN A 130 -31.26 6.28 1.90
C ASN A 130 -31.67 7.03 0.62
N ASP A 131 -30.74 7.65 -0.10
CA ASP A 131 -31.01 8.42 -1.33
C ASP A 131 -31.27 7.51 -2.55
N LEU A 132 -30.95 6.22 -2.43
CA LEU A 132 -31.38 5.18 -3.37
C LEU A 132 -32.90 4.95 -3.38
N TYR A 133 -33.63 5.44 -2.37
CA TYR A 133 -35.10 5.35 -2.31
C TYR A 133 -35.81 6.38 -3.21
N TYR A 134 -35.10 7.38 -3.74
CA TYR A 134 -35.69 8.45 -4.56
C TYR A 134 -34.92 8.67 -5.87
N TYR A 135 -34.62 7.58 -6.58
CA TYR A 135 -34.01 7.59 -7.93
C TYR A 135 -34.82 8.31 -9.03
N GLY A 136 -36.00 8.85 -8.70
CA GLY A 136 -36.91 9.48 -9.66
C GLY A 136 -36.76 10.99 -9.84
N ALA A 137 -36.10 11.73 -8.93
CA ALA A 137 -36.15 13.20 -8.99
C ALA A 137 -34.88 13.97 -8.57
N ILE A 138 -33.72 13.31 -8.42
CA ILE A 138 -32.45 14.02 -8.21
C ILE A 138 -31.57 13.80 -9.45
N ASP A 139 -31.32 14.90 -10.15
CA ASP A 139 -30.45 14.97 -11.32
C ASP A 139 -29.00 14.61 -10.93
N LEU A 140 -28.51 13.48 -11.44
CA LEU A 140 -27.18 12.92 -11.16
C LEU A 140 -26.06 13.93 -11.44
N LEU A 141 -26.29 14.84 -12.39
CA LEU A 141 -25.36 15.92 -12.73
C LEU A 141 -25.18 16.88 -11.55
N ASN A 142 -26.27 17.39 -10.99
CA ASN A 142 -26.25 18.29 -9.83
C ASN A 142 -25.61 17.62 -8.60
N TYR A 143 -25.86 16.32 -8.39
CA TYR A 143 -25.23 15.55 -7.32
C TYR A 143 -23.70 15.45 -7.50
N SER A 144 -23.24 15.09 -8.71
CA SER A 144 -21.80 14.98 -8.99
C SER A 144 -21.06 16.32 -8.80
N GLN A 145 -21.67 17.43 -9.24
CA GLN A 145 -21.11 18.78 -9.07
C GLN A 145 -21.00 19.17 -7.59
N THR A 146 -22.05 18.91 -6.81
CA THR A 146 -22.07 19.21 -5.37
C THR A 146 -21.04 18.37 -4.61
N LYS A 147 -20.87 17.09 -4.99
CA LYS A 147 -19.87 16.21 -4.38
C LYS A 147 -18.43 16.69 -4.66
N SER A 148 -18.11 17.08 -5.90
CA SER A 148 -16.81 17.65 -6.23
C SER A 148 -16.53 18.96 -5.49
N TYR A 149 -17.55 19.80 -5.33
CA TYR A 149 -17.45 21.03 -4.56
C TYR A 149 -17.17 20.76 -3.07
N LEU A 150 -17.89 19.82 -2.45
CA LEU A 150 -17.63 19.42 -1.06
C LEU A 150 -16.24 18.79 -0.89
N GLU A 151 -15.77 17.98 -1.83
CA GLU A 151 -14.41 17.40 -1.78
C GLU A 151 -13.32 18.48 -1.88
N THR A 152 -13.60 19.61 -2.54
CA THR A 152 -12.67 20.74 -2.64
C THR A 152 -12.64 21.59 -1.36
N ILE A 153 -13.76 21.66 -0.61
CA ILE A 153 -13.83 22.39 0.67
C ILE A 153 -13.12 21.64 1.81
N ASP A 154 -13.08 20.31 1.76
CA ASP A 154 -12.52 19.43 2.80
C ASP A 154 -10.99 19.21 2.67
N TYR A 155 -10.28 20.16 2.02
CA TYR A 155 -8.83 20.17 1.80
C TYR A 155 -8.08 20.90 2.93
#